data_AF-A0A660KYX9-F1
#
_entry.id   AF-A0A660KYX9-F1
#
_cell.length_a   1.000
_cell.length_b   1.000
_cell.length_c   1.000
_cell.angle_alpha   90.00
_cell.angle_beta   90.00
_cell.angle_gamma   90.00
#
_symmetry.space_group_name_H-M   'P 1'
#
loop_
_entity.id
_entity.type
_entity.pdbx_description
1 polymer ?
#
loop_
_entity_poly.entity_id
_entity_poly.type
_entity_poly.pdbx_seq_one_letter_code
_entity_poly.pdbx_strand_id
1 'polypeptide(L)'
;MTQEAQVQLQGESAPSLPRIGEKAPYFDAVTSHGRKTLDDYKGKWLILFSHPADFTPVCTTEFVALQNLYAELKKRNVELLGLSIDSVYSHIAWVRNIEEKLGVKIEFPIIADLDMKVAKAYGMIMPAQSSTSAVRALFVIDPDQIVRLILYYPMEVGRNMDEILRVVDALQVATKHGVALPANWRPGDKVIVPPPQTQQDAEKRVKEPGLEIVDWYLSKKPLA
;
A
#
# COMPACT_ATOMS: atom_id res chain seq x y z
N MET A 1 10.48 48.09 -24.92
CA MET A 1 11.31 47.24 -24.05
C MET A 1 10.61 47.13 -22.71
N THR A 2 9.74 46.14 -22.56
CA THR A 2 9.12 45.78 -21.29
C THR A 2 9.66 44.41 -20.95
N GLN A 3 10.48 44.37 -19.91
CA GLN A 3 11.20 43.21 -19.44
C GLN A 3 10.21 42.33 -18.67
N GLU A 4 9.93 41.14 -19.17
CA GLU A 4 9.14 40.13 -18.46
C GLU A 4 9.91 39.72 -17.20
N ALA A 5 9.29 39.89 -16.03
CA ALA A 5 9.81 39.39 -14.78
C ALA A 5 9.71 37.86 -14.78
N GLN A 6 10.85 37.19 -14.91
CA GLN A 6 10.98 35.76 -14.71
C GLN A 6 10.66 35.43 -13.24
N VAL A 7 9.65 34.59 -13.02
CA VAL A 7 9.41 33.96 -11.71
C VAL A 7 10.49 32.90 -11.52
N GLN A 8 11.50 33.21 -10.70
CA GLN A 8 12.41 32.21 -10.17
C GLN A 8 11.66 31.39 -9.10
N LEU A 9 11.34 30.13 -9.42
CA LEU A 9 10.96 29.15 -8.41
C LEU A 9 12.24 28.52 -7.86
N GLN A 10 12.81 29.13 -6.82
CA GLN A 10 13.70 28.45 -5.88
C GLN A 10 12.96 28.31 -4.55
N GLY A 11 12.56 27.09 -4.22
CA GLY A 11 11.98 26.72 -2.95
C GLY A 11 12.11 25.21 -2.78
N GLU A 12 12.55 24.78 -1.60
CA GLU A 12 12.68 23.37 -1.19
C GLU A 12 11.59 22.50 -1.82
N SER A 13 11.98 21.38 -2.43
CA SER A 13 11.02 20.47 -3.04
C SER A 13 9.97 20.10 -1.97
N ALA A 14 8.74 20.56 -2.17
CA ALA A 14 7.61 20.15 -1.36
C ALA A 14 7.63 18.61 -1.22
N PRO A 15 7.28 18.04 -0.06
CA PRO A 15 7.28 16.59 0.11
C PRO A 15 6.44 15.96 -1.02
N SER A 16 7.13 15.30 -1.95
CA SER A 16 6.49 14.72 -3.12
C SER A 16 5.88 13.41 -2.69
N LEU A 17 4.60 13.19 -3.04
CA LEU A 17 3.94 11.91 -2.81
C LEU A 17 4.83 10.77 -3.34
N PRO A 18 5.02 9.67 -2.58
CA PRO A 18 5.69 8.50 -3.09
C PRO A 18 5.07 8.06 -4.41
N ARG A 19 5.89 7.54 -5.32
CA ARG A 19 5.45 7.14 -6.65
C ARG A 19 5.50 5.62 -6.79
N ILE A 20 4.47 5.07 -7.43
CA ILE A 20 4.46 3.64 -7.78
C ILE A 20 5.63 3.37 -8.73
N GLY A 21 6.41 2.33 -8.44
CA GLY A 21 7.62 1.96 -9.19
C GLY A 21 8.93 2.53 -8.63
N GLU A 22 8.87 3.44 -7.65
CA GLU A 22 10.05 3.97 -6.96
C GLU A 22 10.28 3.27 -5.61
N LYS A 23 11.51 3.37 -5.09
CA LYS A 23 11.83 2.90 -3.73
C LYS A 23 10.98 3.64 -2.70
N ALA A 24 10.43 2.91 -1.73
CA ALA A 24 9.71 3.51 -0.63
C ALA A 24 10.63 4.42 0.19
N PRO A 25 10.15 5.59 0.68
CA PRO A 25 10.92 6.44 1.57
C PRO A 25 11.43 5.67 2.79
N TYR A 26 12.72 5.76 3.07
CA TYR A 26 13.31 5.06 4.21
C TYR A 26 12.75 5.62 5.53
N PHE A 27 12.47 4.74 6.49
CA PHE A 27 12.14 5.10 7.86
C PHE A 27 12.95 4.28 8.87
N ASP A 28 13.18 4.90 10.01
CA ASP A 28 13.70 4.30 11.23
C ASP A 28 12.92 4.89 12.42
N ALA A 29 11.98 4.12 12.94
CA ALA A 29 10.92 4.65 13.80
C ALA A 29 10.68 3.79 15.04
N VAL A 30 10.22 4.43 16.11
CA VAL A 30 9.75 3.75 17.32
C VAL A 30 8.38 3.15 17.04
N THR A 31 8.17 1.89 17.41
CA THR A 31 6.87 1.22 17.30
C THR A 31 6.43 0.62 18.62
N SER A 32 5.18 0.18 18.69
CA SER A 32 4.65 -0.62 19.81
C SER A 32 5.44 -1.91 20.07
N HIS A 33 6.21 -2.42 19.10
CA HIS A 33 7.05 -3.62 19.24
C HIS A 33 8.56 -3.30 19.21
N GLY A 34 8.95 -2.12 19.68
CA GLY A 34 10.33 -1.63 19.64
C GLY A 34 10.66 -0.90 18.35
N ARG A 35 11.93 -0.51 18.17
CA ARG A 35 12.37 0.23 16.98
C ARG A 35 12.29 -0.66 15.74
N LYS A 36 11.78 -0.13 14.63
CA LYS A 36 11.69 -0.79 13.32
C LYS A 36 12.21 0.12 12.22
N THR A 37 12.85 -0.48 11.24
CA THR A 37 13.35 0.17 10.03
C THR A 37 12.68 -0.41 8.79
N LEU A 38 12.72 0.30 7.67
CA LEU A 38 12.24 -0.25 6.39
C LEU A 38 13.02 -1.52 5.98
N ASP A 39 14.26 -1.67 6.45
CA ASP A 39 15.12 -2.81 6.15
C ASP A 39 14.68 -4.11 6.85
N ASP A 40 13.95 -4.01 7.96
CA ASP A 40 13.38 -5.18 8.66
C ASP A 40 12.36 -5.94 7.80
N TYR A 41 11.92 -5.33 6.71
CA TYR A 41 10.92 -5.86 5.78
C TYR A 41 11.51 -6.29 4.42
N LYS A 42 12.84 -6.21 4.22
CA LYS A 42 13.48 -6.72 2.99
C LYS A 42 13.15 -8.19 2.77
N GLY A 43 12.86 -8.56 1.52
CA GLY A 43 12.46 -9.92 1.17
C GLY A 43 11.00 -10.26 1.53
N LYS A 44 10.24 -9.31 2.09
CA LYS A 44 8.82 -9.45 2.41
C LYS A 44 8.01 -8.35 1.75
N TRP A 45 6.74 -8.61 1.49
CA TRP A 45 5.81 -7.55 1.19
C TRP A 45 5.45 -6.82 2.47
N LEU A 46 5.27 -5.50 2.39
CA LEU A 46 4.88 -4.67 3.52
C LEU A 46 3.64 -3.86 3.15
N ILE A 47 2.60 -3.97 3.98
CA ILE A 47 1.49 -3.03 4.00
C ILE A 47 1.75 -2.02 5.12
N LEU A 48 2.22 -0.83 4.74
CA LEU A 48 2.32 0.32 5.62
C LEU A 48 1.02 1.13 5.51
N PHE A 49 0.34 1.35 6.62
CA PHE A 49 -0.94 2.04 6.61
C PHE A 49 -1.05 3.01 7.77
N SER A 50 -1.70 4.14 7.54
CA SER A 50 -1.95 5.13 8.59
C SER A 50 -3.40 5.15 9.04
N HIS A 51 -3.62 5.68 10.25
CA HIS A 51 -4.91 6.03 10.79
C HIS A 51 -4.84 7.40 11.49
N PRO A 52 -5.94 8.17 11.55
CA PRO A 52 -5.90 9.51 12.13
C PRO A 52 -5.49 9.60 13.59
N ALA A 53 -6.08 8.77 14.45
CA ALA A 53 -5.81 8.78 15.88
C ALA A 53 -6.24 7.45 16.53
N ASP A 54 -5.50 7.03 17.54
CA ASP A 54 -5.91 6.00 18.49
C ASP A 54 -7.23 6.37 19.18
N PHE A 55 -7.93 5.38 19.75
CA PHE A 55 -9.21 5.57 20.45
C PHE A 55 -10.33 6.22 19.61
N THR A 56 -10.26 6.11 18.28
CA THR A 56 -11.34 6.53 17.38
C THR A 56 -12.03 5.32 16.73
N PRO A 57 -13.36 5.39 16.47
CA PRO A 57 -14.16 4.21 16.17
C PRO A 57 -13.82 3.58 14.81
N VAL A 58 -13.72 4.36 13.73
CA VAL A 58 -13.40 3.81 12.41
C VAL A 58 -11.99 3.21 12.38
N CYS A 59 -11.03 3.81 13.09
CA CYS A 59 -9.68 3.24 13.20
C CYS A 59 -9.72 1.90 13.95
N THR A 60 -10.55 1.80 14.98
CA THR A 60 -10.71 0.56 15.77
C THR A 60 -11.29 -0.56 14.91
N THR A 61 -12.31 -0.28 14.09
CA THR A 61 -12.87 -1.29 13.19
C THR A 61 -11.86 -1.75 12.14
N GLU A 62 -11.04 -0.84 11.60
CA GLU A 62 -10.01 -1.19 10.63
C GLU A 62 -8.90 -2.07 11.22
N PHE A 63 -8.44 -1.77 12.44
CA PHE A 63 -7.40 -2.57 13.10
C PHE A 63 -7.87 -3.99 13.39
N VAL A 64 -9.11 -4.15 13.87
CA VAL A 64 -9.72 -5.47 14.07
C VAL A 64 -9.83 -6.23 12.74
N ALA A 65 -10.30 -5.57 11.68
CA ALA A 65 -10.49 -6.23 10.40
C ALA A 65 -9.15 -6.62 9.74
N LEU A 66 -8.11 -5.79 9.85
CA LEU A 66 -6.75 -6.12 9.41
C LEU A 66 -6.15 -7.28 10.23
N GLN A 67 -6.36 -7.30 11.54
CA GLN A 67 -5.89 -8.40 12.38
C GLN A 67 -6.54 -9.73 11.99
N ASN A 68 -7.84 -9.72 11.67
CA ASN A 68 -8.55 -10.90 11.18
C ASN A 68 -7.99 -11.41 9.84
N LEU A 69 -7.51 -10.51 8.97
CA LEU A 69 -6.82 -10.88 7.73
C LEU A 69 -5.36 -11.26 7.91
N TYR A 70 -4.75 -10.95 9.06
CA TYR A 70 -3.29 -10.98 9.19
C TYR A 70 -2.71 -12.38 9.00
N ALA A 71 -3.42 -13.43 9.41
CA ALA A 71 -3.00 -14.81 9.16
C ALA A 71 -2.93 -15.14 7.65
N GLU A 72 -3.88 -14.65 6.85
CA GLU A 72 -3.90 -14.83 5.39
C GLU A 72 -2.82 -14.01 4.68
N LEU A 73 -2.54 -12.81 5.18
CA LEU A 73 -1.44 -11.96 4.71
C LEU A 73 -0.07 -12.60 5.02
N LYS A 74 0.10 -13.18 6.21
CA LYS A 74 1.32 -13.90 6.59
C LYS A 74 1.59 -15.11 5.67
N LYS A 75 0.55 -15.85 5.25
CA LYS A 75 0.69 -16.94 4.25
C LYS A 75 1.24 -16.47 2.91
N ARG A 76 1.05 -15.19 2.58
CA ARG A 76 1.54 -14.52 1.36
C ARG A 76 2.87 -13.80 1.57
N ASN A 77 3.54 -14.02 2.70
CA ASN A 77 4.77 -13.29 3.08
C ASN A 77 4.57 -11.76 3.09
N VAL A 78 3.43 -11.31 3.63
CA VAL A 78 3.09 -9.90 3.81
C VAL A 78 3.03 -9.56 5.29
N GLU A 79 3.72 -8.49 5.67
CA GLU A 79 3.71 -7.91 7.00
C GLU A 79 2.82 -6.66 7.04
N LEU A 80 2.27 -6.36 8.22
CA LEU A 80 1.51 -5.15 8.48
C LEU A 80 2.32 -4.20 9.37
N LEU A 81 2.21 -2.90 9.10
CA LEU A 81 2.77 -1.83 9.93
C LEU A 81 1.79 -0.67 9.96
N GLY A 82 1.18 -0.44 11.13
CA GLY A 82 0.32 0.71 11.36
C GLY A 82 1.13 1.98 11.63
N LEU A 83 0.48 3.14 11.53
CA LEU A 83 1.07 4.44 11.85
C LEU A 83 -0.02 5.42 12.28
N SER A 84 0.21 6.10 13.40
CA SER A 84 -0.40 7.41 13.65
C SER A 84 0.64 8.34 14.27
N ILE A 85 0.22 9.58 14.55
CA ILE A 85 1.08 10.55 15.23
C ILE A 85 0.95 10.46 16.76
N ASP A 86 0.25 9.44 17.27
CA ASP A 86 0.12 9.23 18.71
C ASP A 86 1.41 8.67 19.31
N SER A 87 1.54 8.76 20.63
CA SER A 87 2.69 8.19 21.33
C SER A 87 2.63 6.66 21.41
N VAL A 88 3.77 6.01 21.59
CA VAL A 88 3.83 4.55 21.81
C VAL A 88 3.01 4.09 23.03
N TYR A 89 2.90 4.94 24.06
CA TYR A 89 2.06 4.66 25.24
C TYR A 89 0.57 4.62 24.88
N SER A 90 0.14 5.52 24.00
CA SER A 90 -1.23 5.52 23.45
C SER A 90 -1.49 4.23 22.69
N HIS A 91 -0.59 3.83 21.79
CA HIS A 91 -0.73 2.60 21.03
C HIS A 91 -0.89 1.38 21.94
N ILE A 92 -0.03 1.25 22.95
CA ILE A 92 -0.07 0.14 23.92
C ILE A 92 -1.40 0.15 24.69
N ALA A 93 -1.85 1.31 25.16
CA ALA A 93 -3.13 1.42 25.86
C ALA A 93 -4.31 1.07 24.94
N TRP A 94 -4.26 1.49 23.68
CA TRP A 94 -5.32 1.26 22.71
C TRP A 94 -5.42 -0.19 22.27
N VAL A 95 -4.31 -0.86 21.93
CA VAL A 95 -4.36 -2.29 21.57
C VAL A 95 -4.80 -3.18 22.73
N ARG A 96 -4.44 -2.82 23.97
CA ARG A 96 -4.95 -3.48 25.18
C ARG A 96 -6.46 -3.26 25.35
N ASN A 97 -6.93 -2.05 25.06
CA ASN A 97 -8.36 -1.75 25.09
C ASN A 97 -9.13 -2.55 24.03
N ILE A 98 -8.60 -2.69 22.81
CA ILE A 98 -9.19 -3.53 21.75
C ILE A 98 -9.26 -4.99 22.21
N GLU A 99 -8.18 -5.53 22.78
CA GLU A 99 -8.16 -6.90 23.29
C GLU A 99 -9.17 -7.10 24.43
N GLU A 100 -9.23 -6.18 25.38
CA GLU A 100 -10.17 -6.24 26.52
C GLU A 100 -11.64 -6.15 26.08
N LYS A 101 -11.96 -5.21 25.17
CA LYS A 101 -13.35 -4.89 24.81
C LYS A 101 -13.89 -5.70 23.64
N LEU A 102 -13.03 -6.08 22.71
CA LEU A 102 -13.42 -6.76 21.47
C LEU A 102 -12.87 -8.19 21.37
N GLY A 103 -12.01 -8.62 22.29
CA GLY A 103 -11.45 -9.98 22.30
C GLY A 103 -10.45 -10.22 21.16
N VAL A 104 -9.95 -9.16 20.52
CA VAL A 104 -9.04 -9.26 19.37
C VAL A 104 -7.67 -8.71 19.76
N LYS A 105 -6.67 -9.57 19.74
CA LYS A 105 -5.28 -9.18 20.00
C LYS A 105 -4.61 -8.69 18.72
N ILE A 106 -4.19 -7.43 18.70
CA ILE A 106 -3.42 -6.86 17.58
C ILE A 106 -1.96 -7.34 17.67
N GLU A 107 -1.49 -8.03 16.63
CA GLU A 107 -0.18 -8.69 16.58
C GLU A 107 0.87 -7.95 15.74
N PHE A 108 0.46 -6.95 14.97
CA PHE A 108 1.37 -6.14 14.14
C PHE A 108 1.76 -4.82 14.83
N PRO A 109 2.98 -4.31 14.55
CA PRO A 109 3.46 -3.06 15.15
C PRO A 109 2.73 -1.82 14.63
N ILE A 110 2.75 -0.76 15.45
CA ILE A 110 2.25 0.58 15.12
C ILE A 110 3.38 1.58 15.33
N ILE A 111 3.76 2.34 14.31
CA ILE A 111 4.71 3.45 14.39
C ILE A 111 4.09 4.60 15.20
N ALA A 112 4.84 5.08 16.18
CA ALA A 112 4.57 6.32 16.91
C ALA A 112 5.32 7.50 16.25
N ASP A 113 4.65 8.22 15.34
CA ASP A 113 5.24 9.26 14.50
C ASP A 113 4.98 10.68 15.05
N LEU A 114 5.37 10.93 16.31
CA LEU A 114 5.11 12.19 17.03
C LEU A 114 5.60 13.45 16.30
N ASP A 115 6.71 13.36 15.56
CA ASP A 115 7.28 14.48 14.80
C ASP A 115 6.81 14.53 13.33
N MET A 116 5.91 13.61 12.96
CA MET A 116 5.27 13.48 11.65
C MET A 116 6.27 13.23 10.51
N LYS A 117 7.49 12.78 10.79
CA LYS A 117 8.52 12.59 9.76
C LYS A 117 8.11 11.52 8.76
N VAL A 118 7.64 10.38 9.25
CA VAL A 118 7.24 9.26 8.37
C VAL A 118 5.96 9.65 7.62
N ALA A 119 4.97 10.22 8.31
CA ALA A 119 3.74 10.68 7.71
C ALA A 119 3.98 11.71 6.61
N LYS A 120 4.89 12.67 6.79
CA LYS A 120 5.26 13.65 5.76
C LYS A 120 6.01 13.02 4.60
N ALA A 121 6.97 12.13 4.87
CA ALA A 121 7.73 11.43 3.83
C ALA A 121 6.83 10.57 2.92
N TYR A 122 5.77 10.01 3.49
CA TYR A 122 4.78 9.23 2.76
C TYR A 122 3.57 10.06 2.28
N GLY A 123 3.53 11.38 2.51
CA GLY A 123 2.41 12.23 2.06
C GLY A 123 1.06 11.93 2.75
N MET A 124 1.10 11.40 3.97
CA MET A 124 -0.09 11.04 4.76
C MET A 124 -0.78 12.23 5.42
N ILE A 125 -0.17 13.43 5.38
CA ILE A 125 -0.73 14.65 5.95
C ILE A 125 -1.43 15.44 4.84
N MET A 126 -2.76 15.53 4.93
CA MET A 126 -3.59 16.27 3.98
C MET A 126 -4.20 17.47 4.70
N PRO A 127 -3.63 18.70 4.57
CA PRO A 127 -4.02 19.84 5.40
C PRO A 127 -5.50 20.23 5.32
N ALA A 128 -6.17 19.94 4.20
CA ALA A 128 -7.61 20.16 4.05
C ALA A 128 -8.49 19.19 4.86
N GLN A 129 -7.92 18.06 5.32
CA GLN A 129 -8.57 17.08 6.21
C GLN A 129 -8.12 17.28 7.65
N SER A 130 -6.80 17.34 7.87
CA SER A 130 -6.19 17.65 9.16
C SER A 130 -4.71 18.02 8.98
N SER A 131 -4.25 19.03 9.71
CA SER A 131 -2.82 19.36 9.82
C SER A 131 -2.12 18.63 10.97
N THR A 132 -2.88 17.95 11.83
CA THR A 132 -2.40 17.30 13.06
C THR A 132 -2.81 15.83 13.13
N SER A 133 -3.11 15.20 11.99
CA SER A 133 -3.42 13.77 11.92
C SER A 133 -3.09 13.25 10.53
N ALA A 134 -2.68 11.99 10.42
CA ALA A 134 -2.58 11.32 9.14
C ALA A 134 -3.99 11.00 8.59
N VAL A 135 -4.18 11.05 7.28
CA VAL A 135 -5.37 10.46 6.65
C VAL A 135 -5.24 8.93 6.61
N ARG A 136 -6.24 8.22 6.07
CA ARG A 136 -6.22 6.76 5.91
C ARG A 136 -5.45 6.37 4.65
N ALA A 137 -4.13 6.57 4.69
CA ALA A 137 -3.25 6.16 3.60
C ALA A 137 -2.86 4.68 3.76
N LEU A 138 -2.62 4.00 2.65
CA LEU A 138 -2.10 2.62 2.62
C LEU A 138 -1.14 2.46 1.44
N PHE A 139 0.01 1.87 1.73
CA PHE A 139 1.07 1.57 0.78
C PHE A 139 1.29 0.06 0.76
N VAL A 140 1.27 -0.53 -0.44
CA VAL A 140 1.78 -1.89 -0.64
C VAL A 140 3.18 -1.78 -1.20
N ILE A 141 4.16 -2.28 -0.46
CA ILE A 141 5.58 -2.23 -0.78
C ILE A 141 6.05 -3.67 -1.00
N ASP A 142 6.80 -3.91 -2.07
CA ASP A 142 7.26 -5.26 -2.43
C ASP A 142 8.59 -5.66 -1.74
N PRO A 143 9.05 -6.92 -1.90
CA PRO A 143 10.29 -7.43 -1.30
C PRO A 143 11.55 -6.63 -1.64
N ASP A 144 11.54 -5.91 -2.77
CA ASP A 144 12.61 -5.03 -3.21
C ASP A 144 12.41 -3.59 -2.71
N GLN A 145 11.51 -3.38 -1.75
CA GLN A 145 11.17 -2.07 -1.19
C GLN A 145 10.63 -1.08 -2.23
N ILE A 146 10.00 -1.56 -3.31
CA ILE A 146 9.36 -0.72 -4.32
C ILE A 146 7.89 -0.49 -3.96
N VAL A 147 7.41 0.75 -4.09
CA VAL A 147 5.98 1.06 -3.90
C VAL A 147 5.18 0.51 -5.07
N ARG A 148 4.18 -0.32 -4.79
CA ARG A 148 3.36 -1.01 -5.81
C ARG A 148 1.92 -0.56 -5.87
N LEU A 149 1.40 -0.05 -4.75
CA LEU A 149 0.05 0.51 -4.66
C LEU A 149 0.04 1.61 -3.61
N ILE A 150 -0.75 2.64 -3.86
CA ILE A 150 -1.05 3.70 -2.90
C ILE A 150 -2.57 3.91 -2.90
N LEU A 151 -3.19 3.87 -1.72
CA LEU A 151 -4.59 4.20 -1.51
C LEU A 151 -4.69 5.33 -0.50
N TYR A 152 -5.55 6.31 -0.78
CA TYR A 152 -5.90 7.39 0.15
C TYR A 152 -7.40 7.41 0.37
N TYR A 153 -7.81 7.10 1.60
CA TYR A 153 -9.17 7.26 2.06
C TYR A 153 -9.27 8.52 2.95
N PRO A 154 -10.39 9.26 2.90
CA PRO A 154 -10.62 10.37 3.83
C PRO A 154 -10.89 9.83 5.25
N MET A 155 -10.93 10.73 6.23
CA MET A 155 -11.02 10.33 7.64
C MET A 155 -12.33 9.60 7.97
N GLU A 156 -13.42 9.91 7.27
CA GLU A 156 -14.77 9.42 7.52
C GLU A 156 -15.11 8.08 6.86
N VAL A 157 -14.27 7.56 5.96
CA VAL A 157 -14.52 6.30 5.23
C VAL A 157 -13.49 5.23 5.59
N GLY A 158 -13.95 4.11 6.15
CA GLY A 158 -13.09 2.93 6.39
C GLY A 158 -12.70 2.21 5.09
N ARG A 159 -11.50 1.63 5.08
CA ARG A 159 -10.94 0.89 3.94
C ARG A 159 -11.62 -0.46 3.72
N ASN A 160 -11.59 -0.91 2.46
CA ASN A 160 -12.08 -2.23 2.09
C ASN A 160 -10.98 -3.29 2.24
N MET A 161 -11.16 -4.19 3.21
CA MET A 161 -10.18 -5.24 3.53
C MET A 161 -10.09 -6.33 2.45
N ASP A 162 -11.19 -6.61 1.75
CA ASP A 162 -11.19 -7.57 0.64
C ASP A 162 -10.33 -7.06 -0.53
N GLU A 163 -10.36 -5.74 -0.79
CA GLU A 163 -9.53 -5.13 -1.83
C GLU A 163 -8.05 -5.19 -1.47
N ILE A 164 -7.71 -4.97 -0.18
CA ILE A 164 -6.32 -5.08 0.30
C ILE A 164 -5.78 -6.49 0.07
N LEU A 165 -6.54 -7.54 0.39
CA LEU A 165 -6.12 -8.92 0.14
C LEU A 165 -6.04 -9.23 -1.37
N ARG A 166 -7.07 -8.83 -2.13
CA ARG A 166 -7.16 -9.09 -3.57
C ARG A 166 -6.00 -8.43 -4.34
N VAL A 167 -5.64 -7.19 -4.00
CA VAL A 167 -4.57 -6.48 -4.71
C VAL A 167 -3.19 -7.03 -4.38
N VAL A 168 -2.96 -7.53 -3.16
CA VAL A 168 -1.76 -8.31 -2.83
C VAL A 168 -1.66 -9.54 -3.73
N ASP A 169 -2.73 -10.33 -3.83
CA ASP A 169 -2.76 -11.52 -4.69
C ASP A 169 -2.48 -11.16 -6.14
N ALA A 170 -3.11 -10.10 -6.66
CA ALA A 170 -2.90 -9.62 -8.02
C ALA A 170 -1.45 -9.18 -8.25
N LEU A 171 -0.87 -8.38 -7.35
CA LEU A 171 0.51 -7.89 -7.46
C LEU A 171 1.53 -9.03 -7.41
N GLN A 172 1.33 -10.02 -6.54
CA GLN A 172 2.19 -11.19 -6.46
C GLN A 172 2.10 -12.05 -7.72
N VAL A 173 0.91 -12.27 -8.26
CA VAL A 173 0.74 -13.00 -9.53
C VAL A 173 1.39 -12.25 -10.70
N ALA A 174 1.16 -10.94 -10.82
CA ALA A 174 1.80 -10.11 -11.84
C ALA A 174 3.32 -10.24 -11.80
N THR A 175 3.91 -10.05 -10.63
CA THR A 175 5.37 -10.08 -10.45
C THR A 175 5.92 -11.48 -10.69
N LYS A 176 5.28 -12.53 -10.18
CA LYS A 176 5.78 -13.92 -10.31
C LYS A 176 5.70 -14.44 -11.74
N HIS A 177 4.64 -14.10 -12.47
CA HIS A 177 4.35 -14.71 -13.77
C HIS A 177 4.58 -13.77 -14.97
N GLY A 178 4.92 -12.50 -14.74
CA GLY A 178 5.12 -11.52 -15.81
C GLY A 178 3.85 -11.25 -16.61
N VAL A 179 2.71 -11.18 -15.93
CA VAL A 179 1.38 -11.01 -16.54
C VAL A 179 0.69 -9.75 -16.00
N ALA A 180 -0.33 -9.29 -16.73
CA ALA A 180 -1.24 -8.25 -16.26
C ALA A 180 -2.55 -8.87 -15.77
N LEU A 181 -3.27 -8.17 -14.89
CA LEU A 181 -4.52 -8.65 -14.31
C LEU A 181 -5.68 -7.79 -14.84
N PRO A 182 -6.77 -8.40 -15.33
CA PRO A 182 -7.94 -7.65 -15.77
C PRO A 182 -8.62 -6.92 -14.61
N ALA A 183 -9.54 -6.01 -14.95
CA ALA A 183 -10.40 -5.37 -13.96
C ALA A 183 -11.18 -6.42 -13.15
N ASN A 184 -11.30 -6.20 -11.84
CA ASN A 184 -11.98 -7.08 -10.88
C ASN A 184 -11.41 -8.51 -10.76
N TRP A 185 -10.19 -8.74 -11.25
CA TRP A 185 -9.55 -10.06 -11.18
C TRP A 185 -9.47 -10.60 -9.75
N ARG A 186 -9.79 -11.89 -9.61
CA ARG A 186 -9.61 -12.71 -8.40
C ARG A 186 -8.80 -13.97 -8.72
N PRO A 187 -8.17 -14.61 -7.71
CA PRO A 187 -7.52 -15.90 -7.89
C PRO A 187 -8.45 -16.92 -8.57
N GLY A 188 -7.96 -17.53 -9.65
CA GLY A 188 -8.74 -18.43 -10.52
C GLY A 188 -9.19 -17.81 -11.83
N ASP A 189 -9.30 -16.48 -11.92
CA ASP A 189 -9.61 -15.78 -13.16
C ASP A 189 -8.42 -15.81 -14.12
N LYS A 190 -8.71 -15.72 -15.43
CA LYS A 190 -7.68 -15.62 -16.47
C LYS A 190 -6.88 -14.32 -16.33
N VAL A 191 -5.60 -14.40 -16.65
CA VAL A 191 -4.66 -13.26 -16.68
C VAL A 191 -4.49 -12.74 -18.09
N ILE A 192 -4.05 -11.49 -18.23
CA ILE A 192 -3.74 -10.84 -19.50
C ILE A 192 -2.26 -11.07 -19.82
N VAL A 193 -1.98 -11.55 -21.03
CA VAL A 193 -0.62 -11.63 -21.55
C VAL A 193 -0.20 -10.23 -21.99
N PRO A 194 0.97 -9.71 -21.58
CA PRO A 194 1.43 -8.39 -22.00
C PRO A 194 1.35 -8.20 -23.52
N PRO A 195 0.89 -7.04 -24.01
CA PRO A 195 0.72 -6.82 -25.43
C PRO A 195 2.09 -6.81 -26.13
N PRO A 196 2.18 -7.34 -27.36
CA PRO A 196 3.35 -7.19 -28.20
C PRO A 196 3.73 -5.71 -28.41
N GLN A 197 5.03 -5.42 -28.49
CA GLN A 197 5.56 -4.06 -28.71
C GLN A 197 6.02 -3.82 -30.15
N THR A 198 5.91 -4.83 -31.02
CA THR A 198 6.30 -4.75 -32.43
C THR A 198 5.20 -5.31 -33.32
N GLN A 199 5.12 -4.83 -34.56
CA GLN A 199 4.19 -5.35 -35.57
C GLN A 199 4.40 -6.84 -35.82
N GLN A 200 5.68 -7.27 -35.88
CA GLN A 200 6.03 -8.67 -36.09
C GLN A 200 5.54 -9.56 -34.95
N ASP A 201 5.65 -9.12 -33.70
CA ASP A 201 5.19 -9.90 -32.55
C ASP A 201 3.66 -9.89 -32.43
N ALA A 202 2.99 -8.82 -32.88
CA ALA A 202 1.53 -8.80 -33.02
C ALA A 202 1.04 -9.86 -34.03
N GLU A 203 1.71 -9.99 -35.18
CA GLU A 203 1.42 -11.02 -36.19
C GLU A 203 1.69 -12.45 -35.69
N LYS A 204 2.67 -12.64 -34.80
CA LYS A 204 2.90 -13.92 -34.12
C LYS A 204 1.81 -14.21 -33.10
N ARG A 205 1.41 -13.20 -32.31
CA ARG A 205 0.44 -13.35 -31.21
C ARG A 205 -0.89 -13.91 -31.69
N VAL A 206 -1.41 -13.43 -32.83
CA VAL A 206 -2.71 -13.90 -33.37
C VAL A 206 -2.71 -15.38 -33.78
N LYS A 207 -1.53 -16.01 -33.87
CA LYS A 207 -1.34 -17.43 -34.20
C LYS A 207 -0.88 -18.25 -32.99
N GLU A 208 -0.75 -17.64 -31.81
CA GLU A 208 -0.20 -18.29 -30.63
C GLU A 208 -1.21 -19.29 -30.02
N PRO A 209 -0.90 -20.60 -29.99
CA PRO A 209 -1.82 -21.59 -29.47
C PRO A 209 -1.95 -21.49 -27.94
N GLY A 210 -3.14 -21.82 -27.42
CA GLY A 210 -3.38 -21.87 -25.98
C GLY A 210 -3.75 -20.53 -25.34
N LEU A 211 -3.85 -19.45 -26.12
CA LEU A 211 -4.38 -18.17 -25.68
C LEU A 211 -5.83 -17.99 -26.10
N GLU A 212 -6.62 -17.35 -25.24
CA GLU A 212 -7.88 -16.73 -25.63
C GLU A 212 -7.57 -15.37 -26.23
N ILE A 213 -7.56 -15.29 -27.56
CA ILE A 213 -7.20 -14.08 -28.31
C ILE A 213 -8.48 -13.40 -28.78
N VAL A 214 -8.78 -12.25 -28.18
CA VAL A 214 -9.81 -11.34 -28.72
C VAL A 214 -9.19 -10.47 -29.81
N ASP A 215 -7.97 -9.98 -29.56
CA ASP A 215 -7.14 -9.28 -30.54
C ASP A 215 -5.65 -9.44 -30.16
N TRP A 216 -4.73 -9.02 -31.02
CA TRP A 216 -3.27 -9.14 -30.81
C TRP A 216 -2.79 -8.46 -29.52
N TYR A 217 -3.45 -7.39 -29.08
CA TYR A 217 -3.12 -6.70 -27.82
C TYR A 217 -3.95 -7.20 -26.62
N LEU A 218 -5.02 -7.96 -26.87
CA LEU A 218 -5.96 -8.44 -25.86
C LEU A 218 -6.03 -9.97 -25.91
N SER A 219 -5.06 -10.59 -25.26
CA SER A 219 -4.95 -12.04 -25.15
C SER A 219 -4.93 -12.46 -23.69
N LYS A 220 -5.68 -13.50 -23.35
CA LYS A 220 -5.79 -14.04 -22.00
C LYS A 220 -5.34 -15.50 -21.93
N LYS A 221 -4.90 -15.92 -20.76
CA LYS A 221 -4.60 -17.32 -20.45
C LYS A 221 -4.99 -17.67 -19.01
N PRO A 222 -5.32 -18.94 -18.70
CA PRO A 222 -5.38 -19.37 -17.31
C PRO A 222 -4.00 -19.22 -16.65
N LEU A 223 -3.98 -19.01 -15.34
CA LEU A 223 -2.76 -19.16 -14.55
C LEU A 223 -2.53 -20.67 -14.36
N ALA A 224 -1.47 -21.20 -14.96
CA ALA A 224 -1.08 -22.61 -14.83
C ALA A 224 -0.49 -22.90 -13.45
#